data_AF-F0YFC3-F1
#
_entry.id   AF-F0YFC3-F1
#
_cell.length_a   1.000
_cell.length_b   1.000
_cell.length_c   1.000
_cell.angle_alpha   90.00
_cell.angle_beta   90.00
_cell.angle_gamma   90.00
#
_symmetry.space_group_name_H-M   'P 1'
#
loop_
_entity.id
_entity.type
_entity.pdbx_description
1 polymer ?
#
loop_
_entity_poly.entity_id
_entity_poly.type
_entity_poly.pdbx_seq_one_letter_code
_entity_poly.pdbx_strand_id
1 'polypeptide(L)' 'VIADAREFRAPLPSALHGAGLDLRPATITVGDYVLSPELVVERKAVGDLHGSLQSGRLVAQAEAMGRHYATPLLLVE' A
#
# COMPACT_ATOMS: atom_id res chain seq x y z
N VAL A 1 12.09 2.81 2.35
CA VAL A 1 10.71 2.51 1.90
C VAL A 1 9.96 3.81 1.77
N ILE A 2 9.27 4.04 0.65
CA ILE A 2 8.37 5.19 0.53
C ILE A 2 7.00 4.75 1.03
N ALA A 3 6.41 5.48 1.97
CA ALA A 3 5.08 5.21 2.50
C ALA A 3 4.16 6.39 2.17
N ASP A 4 2.93 6.09 1.75
CA ASP A 4 1.94 7.12 1.52
C ASP A 4 1.67 7.89 2.83
N ALA A 5 1.64 9.22 2.78
CA ALA A 5 1.42 10.05 3.97
C ALA A 5 0.11 9.73 4.71
N ARG A 6 -0.91 9.18 4.02
CA ARG A 6 -2.18 8.76 4.62
C ARG A 6 -2.05 7.53 5.51
N GLU A 7 -1.05 6.67 5.26
CA GLU A 7 -0.80 5.45 6.05
C GLU A 7 -0.29 5.74 7.46
N PHE A 8 0.27 6.92 7.72
CA PHE A 8 0.76 7.32 9.04
C PHE A 8 -0.35 7.51 10.09
N ARG A 9 -1.63 7.35 9.69
CA ARG A 9 -2.78 7.23 10.60
C ARG A 9 -2.93 5.82 11.18
N ALA A 10 -2.33 4.82 10.56
CA ALA A 10 -2.33 3.43 10.98
C ALA A 10 -1.10 3.10 11.86
N PRO A 11 -1.14 2.00 12.64
CA PRO A 11 -0.01 1.61 13.48
C PRO A 11 1.21 1.06 12.70
N LEU A 12 1.02 0.59 11.47
CA LEU A 12 2.05 -0.12 10.70
C LEU A 12 3.30 0.74 10.41
N PRO A 13 3.21 2.00 9.91
CA PRO A 13 4.40 2.82 9.71
C PRO A 13 5.22 3.03 10.98
N SER A 14 4.55 3.27 12.12
CA SER A 14 5.23 3.43 13.40
C SER A 14 5.97 2.15 13.83
N ALA A 15 5.35 0.99 13.65
CA ALA A 15 5.98 -0.31 13.94
C ALA A 15 7.19 -0.59 13.04
N LEU A 16 7.07 -0.32 11.74
CA LEU A 16 8.17 -0.49 10.78
C LEU A 16 9.35 0.45 11.10
N HIS A 17 9.07 1.70 11.46
CA HIS A 17 10.11 2.63 11.89
C HIS A 17 10.79 2.15 13.20
N GLY A 18 10.01 1.69 14.18
CA GLY A 18 10.54 1.11 15.41
C GLY A 18 11.38 -0.15 15.20
N ALA A 19 11.15 -0.89 14.11
CA ALA A 19 11.96 -2.02 13.67
C ALA A 19 13.23 -1.61 12.89
N GLY A 20 13.49 -0.31 12.73
CA GLY A 20 14.69 0.23 12.10
C GLY A 20 14.59 0.48 10.60
N LEU A 21 13.38 0.45 10.01
CA LEU A 21 13.21 0.80 8.59
C LEU A 21 13.26 2.32 8.37
N ASP A 22 14.03 2.76 7.37
CA ASP A 22 13.98 4.12 6.84
C ASP A 22 12.69 4.31 6.04
N LEU A 23 11.69 4.92 6.67
CA LEU A 23 10.42 5.29 6.06
C LEU A 23 10.45 6.74 5.60
N ARG A 24 10.17 6.95 4.32
CA ARG A 24 10.07 8.27 3.71
C ARG A 24 8.60 8.57 3.39
N PRO A 25 7.96 9.50 4.10
CA PRO A 25 6.59 9.89 3.77
C PRO A 25 6.56 10.62 2.43
N ALA A 26 5.64 10.24 1.56
CA ALA A 26 5.35 10.95 0.32
C ALA A 26 3.85 10.84 0.00
N THR A 27 3.32 11.79 -0.78
CA THR A 27 1.99 11.61 -1.38
C THR A 27 2.17 10.83 -2.67
N ILE A 28 1.65 9.61 -2.73
CA ILE A 28 1.72 8.76 -3.92
C ILE A 28 0.31 8.51 -4.48
N THR A 29 0.23 8.35 -5.81
CA THR A 29 -1.05 8.17 -6.51
C THR A 29 -1.45 6.70 -6.64
N VAL A 30 -0.52 5.76 -6.45
CA VAL A 30 -0.70 4.33 -6.69
C VAL A 30 -0.02 3.52 -5.58
N GLY A 31 -0.81 2.69 -4.90
CA GLY A 31 -0.38 1.89 -3.75
C GLY A 31 -0.18 2.70 -2.47
N ASP A 32 0.21 1.98 -1.41
CA ASP A 32 0.42 2.54 -0.07
C ASP A 32 1.89 2.53 0.33
N TYR A 33 2.67 1.55 -0.14
CA TYR A 33 4.11 1.47 0.10
C TYR A 33 4.85 1.12 -1.19
N VAL A 34 5.92 1.85 -1.49
CA VAL A 34 6.85 1.53 -2.56
C VAL A 34 8.14 1.02 -1.92
N LEU A 35 8.40 -0.28 -2.09
CA LEU A 35 9.58 -0.93 -1.50
C LEU A 35 10.79 -0.84 -2.43
N SER A 36 10.56 -0.79 -3.74
CA SER A 36 11.56 -0.58 -4.78
C SER A 36 10.91 0.11 -5.99
N PRO A 37 11.69 0.59 -6.99
CA PRO A 37 11.12 1.15 -8.21
C PRO A 37 10.17 0.22 -8.97
N GLU A 38 10.25 -1.09 -8.75
CA GLU A 38 9.46 -2.11 -9.44
C GLU A 38 8.36 -2.71 -8.56
N LEU A 39 8.41 -2.51 -7.25
CA LEU A 39 7.55 -3.19 -6.28
C LEU A 39 6.74 -2.19 -5.47
N VAL A 40 5.42 -2.32 -5.60
CA VAL A 40 4.42 -1.57 -4.85
C VAL A 40 3.55 -2.50 -4.03
N VAL A 41 3.15 -2.03 -2.85
CA VAL A 41 2.24 -2.73 -1.94
C VAL A 41 1.00 -1.88 -1.74
N GLU A 42 -0.17 -2.49 -1.91
CA GLU A 42 -1.46 -2.00 -1.41
C GLU A 42 -1.77 -2.76 -0.12
N ARG A 43 -2.09 -2.03 0.95
CA ARG A 43 -2.48 -2.59 2.25
C ARG A 43 -3.99 -2.56 2.36
N LYS A 44 -4.60 -3.68 2.76
CA LYS A 44 -6.06 -3.80 2.92
C LYS A 44 -6.37 -4.47 4.25
N ALA A 45 -7.17 -3.80 5.08
CA ALA A 45 -7.71 -4.45 6.26
C ALA A 45 -8.73 -5.53 5.85
N VAL A 46 -8.81 -6.66 6.55
CA VAL A 46 -9.80 -7.74 6.31
C VAL A 46 -11.22 -7.19 6.31
N GLY A 47 -11.51 -6.24 7.22
CA GLY A 47 -12.82 -5.58 7.30
C GLY A 47 -13.16 -4.74 6.08
N ASP A 48 -12.18 -4.16 5.39
CA ASP A 48 -12.39 -3.36 4.16
C ASP A 48 -12.32 -4.22 2.89
N LEU A 49 -11.66 -5.39 2.95
CA LEU A 49 -11.43 -6.25 1.80
C LEU A 49 -12.74 -6.60 1.09
N HIS A 50 -13.75 -7.10 1.83
CA HIS A 50 -15.02 -7.50 1.24
C HIS A 50 -15.72 -6.34 0.51
N GLY A 51 -15.81 -5.18 1.16
CA GLY A 51 -16.44 -3.99 0.57
C GLY A 51 -15.66 -3.46 -0.65
N SER A 52 -14.32 -3.51 -0.59
CA SER A 52 -13.46 -3.08 -1.70
C SER A 52 -13.57 -3.99 -2.93
N LEU A 53 -13.79 -5.30 -2.73
CA LEU A 53 -14.06 -6.26 -3.79
C LEU A 53 -15.45 -6.06 -4.38
N GLN A 54 -16.47 -5.95 -3.54
CA GLN A 54 -17.86 -5.75 -4.00
C GLN A 54 -18.06 -4.47 -4.80
N SER A 55 -17.38 -3.39 -4.39
CA SER A 55 -17.44 -2.10 -5.10
C SER A 55 -16.54 -2.04 -6.34
N GLY A 56 -15.71 -3.06 -6.59
CA GLY A 56 -14.71 -3.05 -7.66
C GLY A 56 -13.50 -2.13 -7.38
N ARG A 57 -13.46 -1.46 -6.21
CA ARG A 57 -12.37 -0.55 -5.83
C ARG A 57 -11.02 -1.26 -5.80
N LEU A 58 -10.94 -2.47 -5.23
CA LEU A 58 -9.69 -3.22 -5.18
C LEU A 58 -9.22 -3.63 -6.58
N VAL A 59 -10.14 -3.94 -7.50
CA VAL A 59 -9.80 -4.28 -8.89
C VAL A 59 -9.16 -3.07 -9.57
N ALA A 60 -9.77 -1.88 -9.45
CA ALA A 60 -9.22 -0.65 -10.02
C ALA A 60 -7.83 -0.31 -9.46
N GLN A 61 -7.62 -0.54 -8.17
CA GLN A 61 -6.31 -0.36 -7.52
C GLN A 61 -5.27 -1.36 -8.03
N ALA A 62 -5.62 -2.65 -8.14
CA ALA A 62 -4.75 -3.68 -8.67
C ALA A 62 -4.33 -3.41 -10.12
N GLU A 63 -5.29 -3.00 -10.96
CA GLU A 63 -4.99 -2.60 -12.34
C GLU A 63 -4.08 -1.37 -12.41
N ALA A 64 -4.30 -0.37 -11.54
CA ALA A 64 -3.42 0.80 -11.48
C ALA A 64 -2.00 0.40 -11.08
N MET A 65 -1.83 -0.43 -10.05
CA MET A 65 -0.52 -0.93 -9.65
C MET A 65 0.15 -1.71 -10.78
N GLY A 66 -0.56 -2.63 -11.44
CA GLY A 66 -0.02 -3.44 -12.54
C GLY A 66 0.34 -2.65 -13.80
N ARG A 67 -0.21 -1.44 -14.00
CA ARG A 67 0.20 -0.53 -15.07
C ARG A 67 1.50 0.20 -14.80
N HIS A 68 1.85 0.41 -13.52
CA HIS A 68 2.97 1.28 -13.13
C HIS A 68 4.16 0.52 -12.52
N TYR A 69 3.93 -0.69 -12.01
CA TYR A 69 4.93 -1.48 -11.31
C TYR A 69 4.94 -2.91 -11.85
N ALA A 70 6.14 -3.49 -11.97
CA ALA A 70 6.31 -4.86 -12.43
C ALA A 70 5.81 -5.88 -11.39
N THR A 71 5.90 -5.54 -10.10
CA THR A 71 5.52 -6.41 -8.99
C THR A 71 4.51 -5.72 -8.08
N PRO A 72 3.21 -5.75 -8.42
CA PRO A 72 2.15 -5.32 -7.53
C PRO A 72 1.88 -6.39 -6.45
N LEU A 73 1.83 -5.98 -5.18
CA LEU A 73 1.51 -6.85 -4.05
C LEU A 73 0.30 -6.32 -3.28
N LEU A 74 -0.58 -7.23 -2.87
CA LEU A 74 -1.67 -6.95 -1.94
C LEU A 74 -1.33 -7.56 -0.58
N LEU A 75 -1.18 -6.72 0.43
CA LEU A 75 -1.04 -7.13 1.82
C LEU A 75 -2.42 -7.06 2.49
N VAL A 76 -2.90 -8.20 3.00
CA VAL A 76 -4.18 -8.28 3.73
C VAL A 76 -3.89 -8.53 5.22
N GLU A 77 -4.48 -7.72 6.10
CA GLU A 77 -4.32 -7.85 7.56
C GLU A 77 -5.62 -7.65 8.36
#